data_AF-A0A3N5T8Y7-F1
#
_entry.id   AF-A0A3N5T8Y7-F1
#
_cell.length_a   1.000
_cell.length_b   1.000
_cell.length_c   1.000
_cell.angle_alpha   90.00
_cell.angle_beta   90.00
_cell.angle_gamma   90.00
#
_symmetry.space_group_name_H-M   'P 1'
#
loop_
_entity.id
_entity.type
_entity.pdbx_description
1 polymer ?
#
loop_
_entity_poly.entity_id
_entity_poly.type
_entity_poly.pdbx_seq_one_letter_code
_entity_poly.pdbx_strand_id
1 'polypeptide(L)'
;QHFATELTLGMKNLIGIVWDMEQLHRIDLHQCIADINTLRKPDLVVMDAIRILTTNGPKGPGKTEDPVEVVASTDIVAIDAYAAAYFKNPKTGKPYRPEEIRFVKHGYDHGLGEIDLSKVRVKKVSAT
;
A
#
# COMPACT_ATOMS: atom_id res chain seq x y z
N GLN A 1 6.84 5.08 -3.72
CA GLN A 1 6.10 6.33 -3.96
C GLN A 1 5.48 6.28 -5.35
N HIS A 2 4.30 6.88 -5.51
CA HIS A 2 3.56 6.92 -6.76
C HIS A 2 2.80 8.24 -6.84
N PHE A 3 2.97 9.01 -7.93
CA PHE A 3 2.42 10.36 -8.00
C PHE A 3 0.88 10.42 -7.89
N ALA A 4 0.16 9.46 -8.47
CA ALA A 4 -1.31 9.50 -8.54
C ALA A 4 -2.01 8.97 -7.27
N THR A 5 -1.30 8.21 -6.43
CA THR A 5 -1.93 7.46 -5.33
C THR A 5 -1.11 7.47 -4.05
N GLU A 6 -0.20 8.42 -3.91
CA GLU A 6 0.88 8.49 -2.91
C GLU A 6 1.88 7.31 -2.95
N LEU A 7 1.40 6.07 -2.83
CA LEU A 7 2.15 4.83 -2.75
C LEU A 7 1.61 3.75 -3.69
N THR A 8 2.37 2.67 -3.88
CA THR A 8 1.95 1.51 -4.67
C THR A 8 1.31 0.45 -3.79
N LEU A 9 2.04 -0.13 -2.83
CA LEU A 9 1.52 -1.08 -1.84
C LEU A 9 0.68 -2.25 -2.43
N GLY A 10 0.07 -3.05 -1.55
CA GLY A 10 -0.55 -4.34 -1.85
C GLY A 10 -1.91 -4.22 -2.52
N MET A 11 -2.80 -3.34 -2.05
CA MET A 11 -4.16 -3.22 -2.62
C MET A 11 -4.14 -2.89 -4.12
N LYS A 12 -3.13 -2.13 -4.57
CA LYS A 12 -2.97 -1.80 -5.99
C LYS A 12 -2.62 -3.00 -6.86
N ASN A 13 -2.15 -4.12 -6.31
CA ASN A 13 -1.84 -5.30 -7.12
C ASN A 13 -3.05 -5.80 -7.91
N LEU A 14 -4.27 -5.66 -7.37
CA LEU A 14 -5.50 -6.08 -8.05
C LEU A 14 -5.95 -5.14 -9.17
N ILE A 15 -5.37 -3.96 -9.36
CA ILE A 15 -5.71 -3.15 -10.54
C ILE A 15 -5.21 -3.82 -11.84
N GLY A 16 -4.24 -4.75 -11.75
CA GLY A 16 -3.71 -5.47 -12.90
C GLY A 16 -4.68 -6.43 -13.58
N ILE A 17 -5.80 -6.78 -12.92
CA ILE A 17 -6.86 -7.61 -13.53
C ILE A 17 -7.97 -6.78 -14.19
N VAL A 18 -7.91 -5.46 -14.09
CA VAL A 18 -8.91 -4.56 -14.67
C VAL A 18 -8.66 -4.39 -16.16
N TRP A 19 -9.74 -4.44 -16.95
CA TRP A 19 -9.68 -4.29 -18.40
C TRP A 19 -9.23 -2.89 -18.85
N ASP A 20 -9.86 -1.83 -18.31
CA ASP A 20 -9.60 -0.44 -18.70
C ASP A 20 -9.01 0.36 -17.53
N MET A 21 -7.68 0.40 -17.47
CA MET A 21 -6.96 1.21 -16.49
C MET A 21 -7.10 2.72 -16.73
N GLU A 22 -7.38 3.17 -17.95
CA GLU A 22 -7.53 4.59 -18.24
C GLU A 22 -8.83 5.12 -17.62
N GLN A 23 -9.90 4.32 -17.67
CA GLN A 23 -11.16 4.65 -17.01
C GLN A 23 -10.96 4.87 -15.50
N LEU A 24 -10.22 3.99 -14.82
CA LEU A 24 -9.94 4.11 -13.39
C LEU A 24 -9.24 5.42 -13.02
N HIS A 25 -8.32 5.90 -13.87
CA HIS A 25 -7.62 7.17 -13.65
C HIS A 25 -8.51 8.40 -13.83
N ARG A 26 -9.65 8.29 -14.53
CA ARG A 26 -10.55 9.41 -14.85
C ARG A 26 -11.66 9.65 -13.82
N ILE A 27 -11.93 8.68 -12.95
CA ILE A 27 -12.99 8.77 -11.93
C ILE A 27 -12.38 9.06 -10.55
N ASP A 28 -12.29 8.07 -9.67
CA ASP A 28 -11.54 8.15 -8.43
C ASP A 28 -10.66 6.91 -8.28
N LEU A 29 -9.39 7.03 -8.65
CA LEU A 29 -8.45 5.92 -8.63
C LEU A 29 -8.31 5.30 -7.23
N HIS A 30 -8.39 6.10 -6.15
CA HIS A 30 -8.27 5.60 -4.79
C HIS A 30 -9.48 4.76 -4.39
N GLN A 31 -10.67 5.25 -4.70
CA GLN A 31 -11.91 4.51 -4.44
C GLN A 31 -11.93 3.22 -5.27
N CYS A 32 -11.58 3.29 -6.56
CA CYS A 32 -11.50 2.12 -7.43
C CYS A 32 -10.55 1.05 -6.89
N ILE A 33 -9.35 1.43 -6.42
CA ILE A 33 -8.40 0.49 -5.81
C ILE A 33 -9.06 -0.23 -4.62
N ALA A 34 -9.76 0.49 -3.75
CA ALA A 34 -10.45 -0.11 -2.63
C ALA A 34 -11.61 -1.02 -3.07
N ASP A 35 -12.42 -0.58 -4.02
CA ASP A 35 -13.59 -1.31 -4.53
C ASP A 35 -13.19 -2.63 -5.20
N ILE A 36 -12.10 -2.66 -5.97
CA ILE A 36 -11.65 -3.89 -6.62
C ILE A 36 -11.28 -4.96 -5.58
N ASN A 37 -10.74 -4.55 -4.43
CA ASN A 37 -10.41 -5.47 -3.36
C ASN A 37 -11.65 -6.05 -2.65
N THR A 38 -12.86 -5.51 -2.87
CA THR A 38 -14.11 -6.12 -2.39
C THR A 38 -14.56 -7.30 -3.25
N LEU A 39 -14.12 -7.38 -4.52
CA LEU A 39 -14.44 -8.51 -5.40
C LEU A 39 -13.69 -9.78 -5.00
N ARG A 40 -12.43 -9.61 -4.60
CA ARG A 40 -11.59 -10.70 -4.09
C ARG A 40 -10.58 -10.16 -3.09
N LYS A 41 -10.76 -10.52 -1.82
CA LYS A 41 -9.72 -10.35 -0.80
C LYS A 41 -8.60 -11.37 -1.04
N PRO A 42 -7.31 -10.97 -1.19
CA PRO A 42 -6.21 -11.93 -1.31
C PRO A 42 -6.07 -12.82 -0.06
N ASP A 43 -5.68 -14.08 -0.22
CA ASP A 43 -5.45 -14.98 0.92
C ASP A 43 -4.12 -14.68 1.62
N LEU A 44 -3.12 -14.21 0.85
CA LEU A 44 -1.80 -13.82 1.32
C LEU A 44 -1.27 -12.69 0.45
N VAL A 45 -0.65 -11.71 1.08
CA VAL A 45 0.04 -10.59 0.44
C VAL A 45 1.47 -10.59 0.94
N VAL A 46 2.41 -10.51 0.01
CA VAL A 46 3.84 -10.38 0.30
C VAL A 46 4.31 -9.03 -0.21
N MET A 47 4.74 -8.18 0.71
CA MET A 47 5.30 -6.87 0.42
C MET A 47 6.83 -6.98 0.41
N ASP A 48 7.41 -6.78 -0.77
CA ASP A 48 8.85 -6.63 -0.91
C ASP A 48 9.23 -5.16 -0.64
N ALA A 49 9.94 -4.94 0.47
CA ALA A 49 10.52 -3.67 0.84
C ALA A 49 12.05 -3.78 0.99
N ILE A 50 12.70 -4.63 0.19
CA ILE A 50 14.16 -4.76 0.19
C ILE A 50 14.79 -3.43 -0.27
N ARG A 51 14.29 -2.89 -1.37
CA ARG A 51 14.65 -1.60 -1.95
C ARG A 51 13.41 -0.91 -2.49
N ILE A 52 13.19 0.33 -2.10
CA ILE A 52 11.99 1.10 -2.46
C ILE A 52 12.33 2.45 -3.11
N LEU A 53 11.55 2.85 -4.11
CA LEU A 53 11.64 4.19 -4.71
C LEU A 53 10.79 5.17 -3.89
N THR A 54 11.43 6.09 -3.15
CA THR A 54 10.76 7.00 -2.21
C THR A 54 10.36 8.34 -2.82
N THR A 55 10.90 8.71 -3.97
CA THR A 55 10.49 9.92 -4.71
C THR A 55 10.33 9.66 -6.20
N ASN A 56 9.52 10.48 -6.88
CA ASN A 56 9.34 10.49 -8.34
C ASN A 56 8.94 9.14 -8.98
N GLY A 57 8.23 8.30 -8.24
CA GLY A 57 7.63 7.10 -8.81
C GLY A 57 6.36 7.40 -9.63
N PRO A 58 5.95 6.47 -10.51
CA PRO A 58 6.44 5.09 -10.61
C PRO A 58 7.68 4.91 -11.49
N LYS A 59 7.92 5.79 -12.47
CA LYS A 59 8.96 5.59 -13.49
C LYS A 59 10.38 5.97 -13.02
N GLY A 60 10.49 6.84 -12.02
CA GLY A 60 11.76 7.47 -11.67
C GLY A 60 12.24 8.44 -12.77
N PRO A 61 13.50 8.92 -12.69
CA PRO A 61 14.46 8.65 -11.62
C PRO A 61 14.07 9.34 -10.31
N GLY A 62 14.45 8.75 -9.19
CA GLY A 62 14.19 9.28 -7.85
C GLY A 62 15.07 8.63 -6.79
N LYS A 63 14.91 9.06 -5.55
CA LYS A 63 15.66 8.51 -4.41
C LYS A 63 15.16 7.11 -4.08
N THR A 64 16.10 6.23 -3.77
CA THR A 64 15.80 4.90 -3.25
C THR A 64 16.21 4.81 -1.78
N GLU A 65 15.48 4.01 -1.02
CA GLU A 65 15.84 3.60 0.35
C GLU A 65 15.84 2.07 0.42
N ASP A 66 16.62 1.51 1.34
CA ASP A 66 16.80 0.06 1.49
C ASP A 66 16.33 -0.38 2.90
N PRO A 67 15.02 -0.59 3.13
CA PRO A 67 14.53 -1.13 4.40
C PRO A 67 15.01 -2.55 4.69
N VAL A 68 15.31 -3.34 3.64
CA VAL A 68 15.76 -4.74 3.75
C VAL A 68 14.76 -5.62 4.52
N GLU A 69 13.46 -5.37 4.34
CA GLU A 69 12.38 -6.17 4.95
C GLU A 69 11.51 -6.82 3.86
N VAL A 70 11.06 -8.05 4.11
CA VAL A 70 9.95 -8.68 3.39
C VAL A 70 8.85 -8.92 4.42
N VAL A 71 7.66 -8.40 4.14
CA VAL A 71 6.51 -8.47 5.05
C VAL A 71 5.45 -9.34 4.42
N ALA A 72 4.81 -10.21 5.20
CA ALA A 72 3.71 -11.03 4.72
C ALA A 72 2.51 -10.95 5.66
N SER A 73 1.30 -10.91 5.09
CA SER A 73 0.05 -10.80 5.83
C SER A 73 -1.11 -11.43 5.07
N THR A 74 -2.07 -11.99 5.80
CA THR A 74 -3.38 -12.40 5.26
C THR A 74 -4.42 -11.28 5.33
N ASP A 75 -4.07 -10.15 5.95
CA ASP A 75 -4.85 -8.91 5.99
C ASP A 75 -4.20 -7.87 5.07
N ILE A 76 -4.93 -7.52 4.00
CA ILE A 76 -4.51 -6.59 2.95
C ILE A 76 -4.42 -5.14 3.44
N VAL A 77 -5.29 -4.73 4.38
CA VAL A 77 -5.26 -3.36 4.93
C VAL A 77 -4.10 -3.25 5.91
N ALA A 78 -3.89 -4.26 6.75
CA ALA A 78 -2.83 -4.25 7.76
C ALA A 78 -1.43 -4.21 7.14
N ILE A 79 -1.19 -4.93 6.04
CA ILE A 79 0.12 -4.90 5.38
C ILE A 79 0.39 -3.56 4.70
N ASP A 80 -0.62 -2.94 4.10
CA ASP A 80 -0.48 -1.63 3.48
C ASP A 80 -0.31 -0.54 4.55
N ALA A 81 -1.04 -0.64 5.66
CA ALA A 81 -0.86 0.22 6.82
C ALA A 81 0.55 0.10 7.42
N TYR A 82 1.08 -1.11 7.56
CA TYR A 82 2.44 -1.34 8.04
C TYR A 82 3.49 -0.79 7.06
N ALA A 83 3.34 -1.10 5.77
CA ALA A 83 4.31 -0.71 4.73
C ALA A 83 4.28 0.80 4.41
N ALA A 84 3.19 1.51 4.72
CA ALA A 84 3.10 2.96 4.62
C ALA A 84 4.26 3.67 5.33
N ALA A 85 4.64 3.17 6.51
CA ALA A 85 5.64 3.79 7.37
C ALA A 85 7.06 3.78 6.78
N TYR A 86 7.33 2.94 5.76
CA TYR A 86 8.60 2.98 5.03
C TYR A 86 8.77 4.26 4.19
N PHE A 87 7.69 4.99 3.93
CA PHE A 87 7.71 6.20 3.15
C PHE A 87 7.47 7.42 4.02
N LYS A 88 8.09 8.54 3.66
CA LYS A 88 7.83 9.84 4.29
C LYS A 88 6.76 10.60 3.52
N ASN A 89 5.82 11.18 4.27
CA ASN A 89 4.85 12.12 3.75
C ASN A 89 5.59 13.40 3.32
N PRO A 90 5.50 13.81 2.05
CA PRO A 90 6.25 14.96 1.53
C PRO A 90 5.83 16.29 2.15
N LYS A 91 4.62 16.37 2.72
CA LYS A 91 4.12 17.58 3.38
C LYS A 91 4.66 17.73 4.80
N THR A 92 4.85 16.62 5.52
CA THR A 92 5.22 16.64 6.95
C THR A 92 6.66 16.20 7.22
N GLY A 93 7.31 15.53 6.26
CA GLY A 93 8.62 14.91 6.42
C GLY A 93 8.65 13.70 7.35
N LYS A 94 7.50 13.32 7.94
CA LYS A 94 7.35 12.18 8.84
C LYS A 94 6.90 10.94 8.07
N PRO A 95 7.05 9.72 8.63
CA PRO A 95 6.44 8.53 8.06
C PRO A 95 4.95 8.74 7.77
N TYR A 96 4.45 8.20 6.66
CA TYR A 96 3.02 8.23 6.39
C TYR A 96 2.26 7.55 7.53
N ARG A 97 1.16 8.17 7.96
CA ARG A 97 0.15 7.43 8.72
C ARG A 97 -0.75 6.68 7.74
N PRO A 98 -1.20 5.45 8.06
CA PRO A 98 -2.05 4.67 7.17
C PRO A 98 -3.28 5.43 6.65
N GLU A 99 -3.90 6.25 7.50
CA GLU A 99 -5.12 7.01 7.17
C GLU A 99 -4.87 8.16 6.19
N GLU A 100 -3.61 8.54 5.97
CA GLU A 100 -3.22 9.54 4.97
C GLU A 100 -3.21 8.94 3.55
N ILE A 101 -3.23 7.62 3.42
CA ILE A 101 -3.26 6.92 2.14
C ILE A 101 -4.71 6.55 1.86
N ARG A 102 -5.35 7.33 0.96
CA ARG A 102 -6.81 7.27 0.77
C ARG A 102 -7.32 5.86 0.42
N PHE A 103 -6.61 5.11 -0.42
CA PHE A 103 -7.08 3.77 -0.81
C PHE A 103 -6.99 2.77 0.34
N VAL A 104 -6.04 2.92 1.27
CA VAL A 104 -5.93 2.10 2.49
C VAL A 104 -7.07 2.44 3.44
N LYS A 105 -7.35 3.75 3.62
CA LYS A 105 -8.50 4.20 4.41
C LYS A 105 -9.82 3.68 3.86
N HIS A 106 -10.06 3.79 2.55
CA HIS A 106 -11.26 3.26 1.92
C HIS A 106 -11.37 1.74 2.07
N GLY A 107 -10.25 1.00 1.95
CA GLY A 107 -10.23 -0.44 2.20
C GLY A 107 -10.63 -0.82 3.63
N TYR A 108 -10.17 -0.04 4.62
CA TYR A 108 -10.61 -0.18 6.01
C TYR A 108 -12.10 0.13 6.19
N ASP A 109 -12.58 1.24 5.61
CA ASP A 109 -13.98 1.65 5.69
C ASP A 109 -14.92 0.60 5.05
N HIS A 110 -14.42 -0.15 4.05
CA HIS A 110 -15.10 -1.31 3.44
C HIS A 110 -15.03 -2.60 4.26
N GLY A 111 -14.37 -2.59 5.43
CA GLY A 111 -14.21 -3.77 6.29
C GLY A 111 -13.26 -4.83 5.72
N LEU A 112 -12.35 -4.47 4.81
CA LEU A 112 -11.44 -5.42 4.17
C LEU A 112 -10.30 -5.88 5.09
N GLY A 113 -10.08 -5.19 6.20
CA GLY A 113 -9.02 -5.50 7.15
C GLY A 113 -8.87 -4.43 8.22
N GLU A 114 -7.80 -4.51 8.99
CA GLU A 114 -7.52 -3.59 10.10
C GLU A 114 -6.44 -2.57 9.73
N ILE A 115 -6.72 -1.29 9.93
CA ILE A 115 -5.79 -0.18 9.68
C ILE A 115 -5.01 0.22 10.94
N ASP A 116 -5.59 -0.02 12.12
CA ASP A 116 -4.98 0.25 13.41
C ASP A 116 -3.99 -0.86 13.78
N LEU A 117 -2.71 -0.59 13.54
CA LEU A 117 -1.62 -1.52 13.82
C LEU A 117 -1.50 -1.90 15.31
N SER A 118 -2.11 -1.16 16.24
CA SER A 118 -2.12 -1.56 17.66
C SER A 118 -2.97 -2.81 17.92
N LYS A 119 -3.91 -3.11 17.02
CA LYS A 119 -4.74 -4.32 17.04
C LYS A 119 -4.18 -5.45 16.19
N VAL A 120 -3.09 -5.19 15.44
CA VAL A 120 -2.45 -6.16 14.56
C VAL A 120 -1.29 -6.81 15.27
N ARG A 121 -1.25 -8.15 15.31
CA ARG A 121 -0.11 -8.88 15.86
C ARG A 121 1.02 -8.92 14.84
N VAL A 122 2.05 -8.09 15.05
CA VAL A 122 3.28 -8.11 14.24
C VAL A 122 4.32 -9.03 14.87
N LYS A 123 4.82 -10.00 14.10
CA LYS A 123 5.95 -10.86 14.49
C LYS A 123 7.12 -10.60 13.55
N LYS A 124 8.24 -10.11 14.09
CA LYS A 124 9.50 -10.01 13.35
C LYS A 124 10.29 -11.31 13.48
N VAL A 125 10.89 -11.75 12.37
CA VAL A 125 11.77 -12.91 12.30
C VAL A 125 12.98 -12.55 11.44
N SER A 126 14.12 -13.17 11.69
CA SER A 126 15.33 -12.98 10.90
C SER A 126 15.63 -14.25 10.12
N ALA A 127 15.96 -14.11 8.83
CA ALA A 127 16.55 -15.20 8.08
C ALA A 127 17.94 -15.49 8.67
N THR A 128 18.21 -16.77 8.94
CA THR A 128 19.50 -17.24 9.47
C THR A 128 20.45 -17.56 8.33
#